data_AF-A0A0L9T5P1-F1
#
_entry.id   AF-A0A0L9T5P1-F1
#
_cell.length_a   1.000
_cell.length_b   1.000
_cell.length_c   1.000
_cell.angle_alpha   90.00
_cell.angle_beta   90.00
_cell.angle_gamma   90.00
#
_symmetry.space_group_name_H-M   'P 1'
#
loop_
_entity.id
_entity.type
_entity.pdbx_description
1 polymer ?
#
loop_
_entity_poly.entity_id
_entity_poly.type
_entity_poly.pdbx_seq_one_letter_code
_entity_poly.pdbx_strand_id
1 'polypeptide(L)'
;MASKRKDKEPEQPHSSRFLSRKHEKHFKVVQDRRLLMERKVGMIPNFAPQFGEQLLGRNWGKLATYPTPANIAVVKEFYTNARKIGDYPVEDYLGYVRGHAIRYDPDSIYNFLGTVWVGE
;
A
#
# COMPACT_ATOMS: atom_id res chain seq x y z
N MET A 1 10.98 7.60 -38.07
CA MET A 1 11.64 7.63 -36.75
C MET A 1 10.56 7.64 -35.68
N ALA A 2 10.46 6.59 -34.86
CA ALA A 2 9.48 6.54 -33.78
C ALA A 2 9.92 7.48 -32.66
N SER A 3 9.09 8.49 -32.37
CA SER A 3 9.31 9.44 -31.27
C SER A 3 9.24 8.66 -29.95
N LYS A 4 10.38 8.50 -29.30
CA LYS A 4 10.47 7.95 -27.94
C LYS A 4 9.63 8.86 -27.03
N ARG A 5 8.53 8.32 -26.50
CA ARG A 5 7.71 9.00 -25.50
C ARG A 5 8.63 9.27 -24.31
N LYS A 6 8.91 10.55 -24.04
CA LYS A 6 9.52 10.97 -22.77
C LYS A 6 8.61 10.47 -21.67
N ASP A 7 9.11 9.59 -20.81
CA ASP A 7 8.52 9.33 -19.51
C ASP A 7 8.38 10.69 -18.83
N LYS A 8 7.13 11.15 -18.66
CA LYS A 8 6.85 12.39 -17.95
C LYS A 8 7.27 12.15 -16.51
N GLU A 9 8.25 12.91 -16.05
CA GLU A 9 8.61 13.00 -14.65
C GLU A 9 7.32 13.18 -13.82
N PRO A 10 7.10 12.37 -12.77
CA PRO A 10 5.88 12.45 -11.99
C PRO A 10 5.71 13.89 -11.48
N GLU A 11 4.59 14.51 -11.83
CA GLU A 11 4.29 15.89 -11.43
C GLU A 11 4.50 16.05 -9.92
N GLN A 12 5.27 17.06 -9.52
CA GLN A 12 5.60 17.30 -8.12
C GLN A 12 4.32 17.44 -7.27
N PRO A 13 4.33 16.90 -6.03
CA PRO A 13 3.15 16.91 -5.18
C PRO A 13 2.71 18.35 -4.85
N HIS A 14 1.40 18.60 -4.92
CA HIS A 14 0.82 19.91 -4.62
C HIS A 14 1.10 20.38 -3.18
N SER A 15 1.20 19.44 -2.24
CA SER A 15 1.66 19.68 -0.88
C SER A 15 2.32 18.41 -0.34
N SER A 16 2.96 18.51 0.83
CA SER A 16 3.47 17.31 1.52
C SER A 16 2.37 16.27 1.76
N ARG A 17 1.11 16.69 1.86
CA ARG A 17 -0.02 15.80 2.16
C ARG A 17 -0.69 15.21 0.92
N PHE A 18 -0.84 15.98 -0.16
CA PHE A 18 -1.64 15.59 -1.32
C PHE A 18 -0.92 15.84 -2.64
N LEU A 19 -1.08 14.90 -3.57
CA LEU A 19 -0.46 14.97 -4.90
C LEU A 19 -1.03 16.11 -5.76
N SER A 20 -2.32 16.44 -5.60
CA SER A 20 -2.96 17.53 -6.33
C SER A 20 -4.11 18.17 -5.55
N ARG A 21 -4.56 19.36 -5.98
CA ARG A 21 -5.80 19.98 -5.46
C ARG A 21 -7.03 19.10 -5.64
N LYS A 22 -7.04 18.22 -6.66
CA LYS A 22 -8.16 17.29 -6.88
C LYS A 22 -8.17 16.19 -5.82
N HIS A 23 -7.00 15.68 -5.41
CA HIS A 23 -6.87 14.75 -4.30
C HIS A 23 -7.30 15.37 -2.97
N GLU A 24 -6.90 16.61 -2.70
CA GLU A 24 -7.33 17.32 -1.49
C GLU A 24 -8.86 17.50 -1.43
N LYS A 25 -9.49 17.87 -2.55
CA LYS A 25 -10.96 17.92 -2.63
C LYS A 25 -11.58 16.53 -2.40
N HIS A 26 -10.97 15.47 -2.96
CA HIS A 26 -11.44 14.11 -2.77
C HIS A 26 -11.28 13.62 -1.31
N PHE A 27 -10.26 14.08 -0.58
CA PHE A 27 -10.04 13.73 0.82
C PHE A 27 -11.28 13.98 1.68
N LYS A 28 -12.07 15.02 1.38
CA LYS A 28 -13.34 15.32 2.07
C LYS A 28 -14.37 14.20 1.96
N VAL A 29 -14.29 13.34 0.94
CA VAL A 29 -15.13 12.15 0.81
C VAL A 29 -14.50 10.96 1.54
N VAL A 30 -13.17 10.83 1.50
CA VAL A 30 -12.45 9.71 2.12
C VAL A 30 -12.44 9.82 3.65
N GLN A 31 -12.40 11.03 4.20
CA GLN A 31 -12.46 11.30 5.64
C GLN A 31 -13.72 10.70 6.30
N ASP A 32 -14.85 10.67 5.59
CA ASP A 32 -16.12 10.17 6.13
C ASP A 32 -16.33 8.68 5.83
N ARG A 33 -15.47 8.07 4.99
CA ARG A 33 -15.52 6.64 4.74
C ARG A 33 -15.01 5.84 5.93
N ARG A 34 -15.73 4.77 6.26
CA ARG A 34 -15.29 3.76 7.22
C ARG A 34 -14.15 2.94 6.62
N LEU A 35 -13.05 2.81 7.35
CA LEU A 35 -11.98 1.88 7.01
C LEU A 35 -12.31 0.51 7.60
N LEU A 36 -12.08 -0.54 6.82
CA LEU A 36 -12.05 -1.90 7.32
C LEU A 36 -10.62 -2.19 7.77
N MET A 37 -10.45 -2.34 9.08
CA MET A 37 -9.14 -2.67 9.64
C MET A 37 -8.77 -4.09 9.22
N GLU A 38 -7.51 -4.26 8.85
CA GLU A 38 -6.94 -5.57 8.55
C GLU A 38 -7.09 -6.49 9.75
N ARG A 39 -7.52 -7.73 9.50
CA ARG A 39 -7.64 -8.76 10.53
C ARG A 39 -6.32 -9.52 10.59
N LYS A 40 -5.82 -9.71 11.81
CA LYS A 40 -4.67 -10.57 12.04
C LYS A 40 -5.02 -12.00 11.67
N VAL A 41 -4.07 -12.73 11.10
CA VAL A 41 -4.20 -14.18 10.94
C VAL A 41 -4.19 -14.82 12.32
N GLY A 42 -5.33 -15.41 12.71
CA GLY A 42 -5.49 -16.08 13.99
C GLY A 42 -4.96 -17.51 13.94
N MET A 43 -3.96 -17.81 14.77
CA MET A 43 -3.43 -19.16 14.94
C MET A 43 -4.21 -19.88 16.03
N ILE A 44 -5.13 -20.76 15.65
CA ILE A 44 -5.89 -21.59 16.59
C ILE A 44 -5.16 -22.94 16.72
N PRO A 45 -4.61 -23.28 17.91
CA PRO A 45 -3.93 -24.55 18.12
C PRO A 45 -4.83 -25.74 17.76
N ASN A 46 -4.24 -26.79 17.17
CA ASN A 46 -4.88 -28.06 16.81
C ASN A 46 -6.06 -28.00 15.81
N PHE A 47 -6.50 -26.81 15.37
CA PHE A 47 -7.57 -26.69 14.38
C PHE A 47 -7.09 -26.95 12.95
N ALA A 48 -5.92 -26.41 12.59
CA ALA A 48 -5.31 -26.57 11.28
C ALA A 48 -3.77 -26.46 11.37
N PRO A 49 -3.07 -27.48 11.92
CA PRO A 49 -1.61 -27.44 12.08
C PRO A 49 -0.89 -27.19 10.74
N GLN A 50 -1.37 -27.77 9.64
CA GLN A 50 -0.80 -27.55 8.30
C GLN A 50 -0.83 -26.08 7.85
N PHE A 51 -1.83 -25.30 8.28
CA PHE A 51 -1.89 -23.87 7.95
C PHE A 51 -0.79 -23.11 8.69
N GLY A 52 -0.58 -23.45 9.97
CA GLY A 52 0.49 -22.85 10.76
C GLY A 52 1.88 -23.15 10.23
N GLU A 53 2.11 -24.41 9.84
CA GLU A 53 3.36 -24.83 9.19
C GLU A 53 3.62 -24.06 7.89
N GLN A 54 2.60 -23.88 7.04
CA GLN A 54 2.75 -23.09 5.81
C GLN A 54 2.99 -21.60 6.08
N LEU A 55 2.29 -21.01 7.05
CA LEU A 55 2.47 -19.61 7.42
C LEU A 55 3.90 -19.34 7.89
N LEU A 56 4.43 -20.21 8.75
CA LEU A 56 5.79 -20.10 9.27
C LEU A 56 6.85 -20.46 8.23
N GLY A 57 6.63 -21.54 7.47
CA GLY A 57 7.55 -22.00 6.42
C GLY A 57 7.73 -21.01 5.28
N ARG A 58 6.74 -20.15 5.02
CA ARG A 58 6.80 -19.05 4.05
C ARG A 58 7.25 -17.73 4.67
N ASN A 59 7.75 -17.70 5.90
CA ASN A 59 8.10 -16.47 6.64
C ASN A 59 6.94 -15.46 6.78
N TRP A 60 5.68 -15.89 6.63
CA TRP A 60 4.50 -15.03 6.71
C TRP A 60 4.07 -14.71 8.14
N GLY A 61 4.92 -14.94 9.14
CA GLY A 61 4.62 -14.66 10.55
C GLY A 61 4.20 -13.21 10.81
N LYS A 62 4.66 -12.26 9.98
CA LYS A 62 4.25 -10.84 10.05
C LYS A 62 2.74 -10.62 9.80
N LEU A 63 2.07 -11.52 9.07
CA LEU A 63 0.61 -11.47 8.86
C LEU A 63 -0.19 -11.83 10.12
N ALA A 64 0.44 -12.54 11.06
CA ALA A 64 -0.16 -12.85 12.36
C ALA A 64 0.06 -11.72 13.38
N THR A 65 1.04 -10.83 13.15
CA THR A 65 1.52 -9.85 14.12
C THR A 65 1.48 -8.42 13.58
N TYR A 66 0.29 -7.86 13.40
CA TYR A 66 0.18 -6.42 13.12
C TYR A 66 0.40 -5.59 14.40
N PRO A 67 1.26 -4.55 14.38
CA PRO A 67 1.36 -3.60 15.48
C PRO A 67 0.04 -2.81 15.63
N THR A 68 -0.42 -2.68 16.87
CA THR A 68 -1.58 -1.87 17.28
C THR A 68 -1.24 -0.37 17.34
N PRO A 69 -2.20 0.55 17.11
CA PRO A 69 -3.17 0.60 16.02
C PRO A 69 -2.69 1.50 14.86
N ALA A 70 -3.14 1.23 13.63
CA ALA A 70 -2.79 2.05 12.47
C ALA A 70 -3.30 3.49 12.62
N ASN A 71 -2.49 4.46 12.20
CA ASN A 71 -2.94 5.85 12.14
C ASN A 71 -3.95 6.02 10.98
N ILE A 72 -5.23 6.01 11.30
CA ILE A 72 -6.34 6.09 10.34
C ILE A 72 -6.22 7.32 9.44
N ALA A 73 -5.76 8.47 9.97
CA ALA A 73 -5.58 9.68 9.16
C ALA A 73 -4.54 9.46 8.05
N VAL A 74 -3.41 8.83 8.38
CA VAL A 74 -2.35 8.48 7.43
C VAL A 74 -2.86 7.49 6.37
N VAL A 75 -3.65 6.49 6.77
CA VAL A 75 -4.24 5.52 5.84
C VAL A 75 -5.23 6.19 4.87
N LYS A 76 -6.03 7.14 5.36
CA LYS A 76 -6.95 7.91 4.51
C LYS A 76 -6.21 8.84 3.55
N GLU A 77 -5.11 9.46 3.99
CA GLU A 77 -4.21 10.23 3.12
C GLU A 77 -3.66 9.34 2.00
N PHE A 78 -3.15 8.16 2.34
CA PHE A 78 -2.65 7.17 1.39
C PHE A 78 -3.69 6.82 0.32
N TYR A 79 -4.89 6.38 0.72
CA TYR A 79 -5.94 5.99 -0.24
C TYR A 79 -6.42 7.16 -1.09
N THR A 80 -6.39 8.37 -0.54
CA THR A 80 -6.75 9.56 -1.30
C THR A 80 -5.74 9.79 -2.42
N ASN A 81 -4.44 9.69 -2.13
CA ASN A 81 -3.38 9.89 -3.11
C ASN A 81 -3.21 8.73 -4.08
N ALA A 82 -3.56 7.50 -3.69
CA ALA A 82 -3.51 6.33 -4.56
C ALA A 82 -4.59 6.33 -5.66
N ARG A 83 -5.60 7.20 -5.55
CA ARG A 83 -6.66 7.29 -6.56
C ARG A 83 -6.13 7.93 -7.85
N LYS A 84 -6.32 7.25 -8.98
CA LYS A 84 -6.10 7.84 -10.32
C LYS A 84 -7.13 8.95 -10.58
N ILE A 85 -6.70 10.23 -10.61
CA ILE A 85 -7.56 11.39 -10.91
C ILE A 85 -6.96 12.23 -12.05
N GLY A 86 -7.65 12.25 -13.20
CA GLY A 86 -7.19 12.96 -14.39
C GLY A 86 -5.94 12.32 -14.98
N ASP A 87 -5.07 13.15 -15.57
CA ASP A 87 -3.82 12.69 -16.20
C ASP A 87 -2.64 12.59 -15.22
N TYR A 88 -2.91 12.63 -13.90
CA TYR A 88 -1.85 12.50 -12.91
C TYR A 88 -1.23 11.09 -13.01
N PRO A 89 0.08 10.97 -13.26
CA PRO A 89 0.73 9.67 -13.37
C PRO A 89 0.76 9.03 -11.98
N VAL A 90 -0.15 8.09 -11.76
CA VAL A 90 -0.04 7.16 -10.63
C VAL A 90 0.68 5.96 -11.17
N GLU A 91 1.96 5.83 -10.82
CA GLU A 91 2.67 4.58 -11.04
C GLU A 91 1.93 3.46 -10.31
N ASP A 92 1.77 2.33 -10.99
CA ASP A 92 1.13 1.18 -10.37
C ASP A 92 1.95 0.76 -9.14
N TYR A 93 1.26 0.43 -8.06
CA TYR A 93 1.88 0.03 -6.80
C TYR A 93 2.73 1.10 -6.07
N LEU A 94 2.53 2.38 -6.41
CA LEU A 94 3.15 3.50 -5.71
C LEU A 94 2.08 4.36 -5.02
N GLY A 95 2.32 4.69 -3.76
CA GLY A 95 1.50 5.61 -2.98
C GLY A 95 2.32 6.79 -2.48
N TYR A 96 1.65 7.79 -1.91
CA TYR A 96 2.31 8.98 -1.39
C TYR A 96 1.64 9.43 -0.10
N VAL A 97 2.43 9.71 0.94
CA VAL A 97 1.95 10.26 2.20
C VAL A 97 3.03 11.15 2.82
N ARG A 98 2.69 12.40 3.14
CA ARG A 98 3.53 13.29 3.96
C ARG A 98 4.96 13.44 3.42
N GLY A 99 5.13 13.64 2.11
CA GLY A 99 6.46 13.75 1.50
C GLY A 99 7.09 12.42 1.09
N HIS A 100 6.52 11.29 1.50
CA HIS A 100 7.13 9.98 1.31
C HIS A 100 6.40 9.18 0.25
N ALA A 101 7.16 8.66 -0.70
CA ALA A 101 6.69 7.65 -1.64
C ALA A 101 6.66 6.29 -0.93
N ILE A 102 5.53 5.59 -1.01
CA ILE A 102 5.31 4.29 -0.37
C ILE A 102 5.10 3.26 -1.48
N ARG A 103 6.08 2.37 -1.66
CA ARG A 103 5.99 1.28 -2.64
C ARG A 103 5.29 0.08 -2.00
N TYR A 104 4.36 -0.51 -2.74
CA TYR A 104 3.66 -1.74 -2.39
C TYR A 104 3.61 -2.69 -3.60
N ASP A 105 4.64 -2.59 -4.46
CA ASP A 105 4.86 -3.55 -5.53
C ASP A 105 5.22 -4.93 -4.98
N PRO A 106 5.17 -6.00 -5.80
CA PRO A 106 5.46 -7.35 -5.34
C PRO A 106 6.79 -7.46 -4.59
N ASP A 107 7.86 -6.84 -5.09
CA ASP A 107 9.18 -6.88 -4.45
C ASP A 107 9.16 -6.21 -3.06
N SER A 108 8.50 -5.06 -2.94
CA SER A 108 8.33 -4.35 -1.67
C SER A 108 7.54 -5.19 -0.66
N ILE A 109 6.49 -5.87 -1.10
CA ILE A 109 5.70 -6.78 -0.25
C ILE A 109 6.52 -8.01 0.14
N TYR A 110 7.25 -8.63 -0.79
CA TYR A 110 8.09 -9.79 -0.50
C TYR A 110 9.21 -9.45 0.49
N ASN A 111 9.88 -8.32 0.29
CA ASN A 111 10.87 -7.79 1.23
C ASN A 111 10.25 -7.51 2.60
N PHE A 112 9.06 -6.91 2.64
CA PHE A 112 8.32 -6.71 3.89
C PHE A 112 8.04 -8.05 4.58
N LEU A 113 7.61 -9.07 3.86
CA LEU A 113 7.34 -10.41 4.40
C LEU A 113 8.62 -11.19 4.76
N GLY A 114 9.80 -10.74 4.34
CA GLY A 114 11.04 -11.49 4.54
C GLY A 114 11.11 -12.76 3.67
N THR A 115 10.49 -12.69 2.49
CA THR A 115 10.45 -13.76 1.50
C THR A 115 11.24 -13.36 0.27
N VAL A 116 12.03 -14.28 -0.27
CA VAL A 116 12.63 -14.12 -1.61
C VAL A 116 11.70 -14.83 -2.59
N TRP A 117 11.26 -14.15 -3.64
CA TRP A 117 10.54 -14.82 -4.72
C TRP A 117 11.53 -15.69 -5.49
N VAL A 118 11.43 -17.00 -5.30
CA VAL A 118 12.11 -17.99 -6.15
C VAL A 118 11.07 -18.37 -7.17
N GLY A 119 11.22 -17.89 -8.40
CA GLY A 119 10.24 -18.19 -9.45
C GLY A 119 10.03 -19.67 -9.66
N GLU A 120 8.83 -20.02 -10.13
CA GLU A 120 8.60 -21.29 -10.82
C GLU A 120 9.10 -21.22 -12.27
#